data_AF-A0A525IUJ5-F1
#
_entry.id   AF-A0A525IUJ5-F1
#
_cell.length_a   1.000
_cell.length_b   1.000
_cell.length_c   1.000
_cell.angle_alpha   90.00
_cell.angle_beta   90.00
_cell.angle_gamma   90.00
#
_symmetry.space_group_name_H-M   'P 1'
#
loop_
_entity.id
_entity.type
_entity.pdbx_description
1 polymer ?
#
loop_
_entity_poly.entity_id
_entity_poly.type
_entity_poly.pdbx_seq_one_letter_code
_entity_poly.pdbx_strand_id
1 'polypeptide(L)'
;MRRAIALAALIAAASAAGAAYAEHWTKYVDGDNGVAWSIDSDYSYKDKATGRVVIMQAISKGTLGPSAPGKPDGVGSVVAVDCAKKNLIALASYSPSKPLAIADSWRSDTPKKADGHENEALVETVCAAVDKLPVK
;
A
#
# COMPACT_ATOMS: atom_id res chain seq x y z
N MET A 1 -47.44 30.12 -10.70
CA MET A 1 -46.88 28.85 -11.21
C MET A 1 -45.99 29.13 -12.42
N ARG A 2 -44.79 28.53 -12.43
CA ARG A 2 -43.84 28.45 -13.57
C ARG A 2 -43.21 29.83 -13.88
N ARG A 3 -41.93 30.08 -13.64
CA ARG A 3 -40.80 29.46 -14.37
C ARG A 3 -39.55 29.38 -13.48
N ALA A 4 -39.20 28.17 -13.09
CA ALA A 4 -37.92 27.84 -12.48
C ALA A 4 -37.26 26.78 -13.36
N ILE A 5 -36.50 27.17 -14.37
CA ILE A 5 -35.57 26.27 -15.08
C ILE A 5 -34.44 27.11 -15.66
N ALA A 6 -33.30 27.14 -14.99
CA ALA A 6 -31.98 27.35 -15.61
C ALA A 6 -30.86 27.10 -14.57
N LEU A 7 -30.89 25.94 -13.92
CA LEU A 7 -29.80 25.49 -13.04
C LEU A 7 -29.41 24.05 -13.42
N ALA A 8 -29.00 23.83 -14.67
CA ALA A 8 -28.69 22.50 -15.18
C ALA A 8 -27.45 22.47 -16.10
N ALA A 9 -26.50 23.37 -15.92
CA ALA A 9 -25.30 23.45 -16.76
C ALA A 9 -23.96 23.47 -16.00
N LEU A 10 -23.94 23.14 -14.69
CA LEU A 10 -22.72 23.15 -13.87
C LEU A 10 -22.33 21.78 -13.30
N ILE A 11 -23.02 20.69 -13.66
CA ILE A 11 -22.74 19.35 -13.13
C ILE A 11 -21.85 18.52 -14.09
N ALA A 12 -21.52 19.04 -15.28
CA ALA A 12 -20.82 18.28 -16.32
C ALA A 12 -19.27 18.36 -16.27
N ALA A 13 -18.66 18.86 -15.19
CA ALA A 13 -17.20 19.03 -15.10
C ALA A 13 -16.56 18.41 -13.85
N ALA A 14 -17.29 17.57 -13.10
CA ALA A 14 -16.75 16.87 -11.93
C ALA A 14 -16.62 15.35 -12.13
N SER A 15 -16.60 14.89 -13.38
CA SER A 15 -15.97 13.60 -13.70
C SER A 15 -14.46 13.75 -13.58
N ALA A 16 -13.98 13.96 -12.35
CA ALA A 16 -12.70 13.43 -11.93
C ALA A 16 -12.85 11.91 -12.02
N ALA A 17 -12.72 11.39 -13.24
CA ALA A 17 -12.30 10.03 -13.46
C ALA A 17 -11.03 9.89 -12.64
N GLY A 18 -11.15 9.27 -11.46
CA GLY A 18 -10.00 8.74 -10.76
C GLY A 18 -9.30 7.89 -11.80
N ALA A 19 -8.14 8.35 -12.26
CA ALA A 19 -7.30 7.56 -13.13
C ALA A 19 -7.20 6.19 -12.45
N ALA A 20 -7.72 5.17 -13.12
CA ALA A 20 -7.43 3.79 -12.76
C ALA A 20 -5.93 3.62 -13.02
N TYR A 21 -5.10 4.05 -12.06
CA TYR A 21 -3.71 3.69 -12.03
C TYR A 21 -3.71 2.16 -12.03
N ALA A 22 -3.17 1.58 -13.10
CA ALA A 22 -2.93 0.16 -13.17
C ALA A 22 -1.94 -0.15 -12.05
N GLU A 23 -2.40 -0.83 -11.01
CA GLU A 23 -1.61 -1.15 -9.84
C GLU A 23 -0.48 -2.11 -10.25
N HIS A 24 0.77 -1.79 -9.92
CA HIS A 24 1.93 -2.62 -10.30
C HIS A 24 2.37 -3.54 -9.15
N TRP A 25 1.68 -4.67 -9.04
CA TRP A 25 1.97 -5.71 -8.06
C TRP A 25 3.09 -6.64 -8.53
N THR A 26 4.14 -6.76 -7.73
CA THR A 26 5.24 -7.72 -7.94
C THR A 26 5.27 -8.74 -6.82
N LYS A 27 5.08 -10.01 -7.14
CA LYS A 27 5.19 -11.12 -6.17
C LYS A 27 6.61 -11.21 -5.63
N TYR A 28 6.76 -11.34 -4.32
CA TYR A 28 8.08 -11.50 -3.69
C TYR A 28 8.23 -12.79 -2.86
N VAL A 29 7.14 -13.38 -2.36
CA VAL A 29 7.21 -14.64 -1.61
C VAL A 29 5.89 -15.41 -1.65
N ASP A 30 5.98 -16.73 -1.62
CA ASP A 30 4.85 -17.61 -1.33
C ASP A 30 4.86 -17.90 0.18
N GLY A 31 3.76 -17.57 0.86
CA GLY A 31 3.55 -17.90 2.26
C GLY A 31 2.72 -19.18 2.44
N ASP A 32 2.39 -19.47 3.69
CA ASP A 32 1.63 -20.67 4.03
C ASP A 32 0.19 -20.67 3.49
N ASN A 33 -0.38 -21.86 3.34
CA ASN A 33 -1.79 -22.08 3.01
C ASN A 33 -2.24 -21.40 1.69
N GLY A 34 -1.36 -21.38 0.69
CA GLY A 34 -1.62 -20.83 -0.63
C GLY A 34 -1.72 -19.30 -0.67
N VAL A 35 -1.14 -18.62 0.32
CA VAL A 35 -0.96 -17.16 0.30
C VAL A 35 0.24 -16.83 -0.57
N ALA A 36 0.10 -15.87 -1.49
CA ALA A 36 1.24 -15.23 -2.14
C ALA A 36 1.27 -13.76 -1.75
N TRP A 37 2.44 -13.22 -1.42
CA TRP A 37 2.60 -11.81 -1.11
C TRP A 37 3.23 -11.05 -2.28
N SER A 38 2.71 -9.87 -2.53
CA SER A 38 3.18 -8.94 -3.56
C SER A 38 3.37 -7.55 -2.97
N ILE A 39 4.27 -6.77 -3.57
CA ILE A 39 4.46 -5.34 -3.28
C ILE A 39 3.93 -4.48 -4.42
N ASP A 40 3.36 -3.33 -4.09
CA ASP A 40 2.99 -2.30 -5.07
C ASP A 40 4.19 -1.36 -5.30
N SER A 41 4.70 -1.36 -6.53
CA SER A 41 5.83 -0.52 -6.92
C SER A 41 5.45 0.95 -7.00
N ASP A 42 4.20 1.28 -7.32
CA ASP A 42 3.73 2.67 -7.46
C ASP A 42 3.54 3.35 -6.09
N TYR A 43 3.23 2.56 -5.07
CA TYR A 43 3.12 3.06 -3.70
C TYR A 43 4.48 3.25 -3.02
N SER A 44 5.49 2.47 -3.39
CA SER A 44 6.74 2.36 -2.64
C SER A 44 7.61 3.63 -2.69
N TYR A 45 8.13 4.06 -1.54
CA TYR A 45 9.02 5.24 -1.44
C TYR A 45 9.96 5.18 -0.24
N LYS A 46 11.05 5.95 -0.28
CA LYS A 46 11.92 6.19 0.87
C LYS A 46 11.46 7.45 1.61
N ASP A 47 11.10 7.29 2.87
CA ASP A 47 10.73 8.41 3.74
C ASP A 47 11.96 9.25 4.07
N LYS A 48 11.91 10.55 3.78
CA LYS A 48 13.02 11.47 3.95
C LYS A 48 13.40 11.67 5.42
N ALA A 49 12.42 11.66 6.32
CA ALA A 49 12.63 11.95 7.74
C ALA A 49 13.32 10.80 8.48
N THR A 50 12.92 9.57 8.20
CA THR A 50 13.40 8.37 8.90
C THR A 50 14.40 7.54 8.10
N GLY A 51 14.51 7.78 6.78
CA GLY A 51 15.26 6.94 5.85
C GLY A 51 14.66 5.56 5.61
N ARG A 52 13.48 5.26 6.18
CA ARG A 52 12.77 3.99 6.04
C ARG A 52 12.13 3.88 4.67
N VAL A 53 12.02 2.66 4.17
CA VAL A 53 11.28 2.39 2.95
C VAL A 53 9.84 2.07 3.31
N VAL A 54 8.90 2.90 2.88
CA VAL A 54 7.48 2.66 3.03
C VAL A 54 6.98 1.91 1.81
N ILE A 55 6.41 0.73 2.03
CA ILE A 55 5.90 -0.15 0.98
C ILE A 55 4.48 -0.58 1.29
N MET A 56 3.69 -0.78 0.24
CA MET A 56 2.41 -1.47 0.33
C MET A 56 2.59 -2.91 -0.12
N GLN A 57 2.11 -3.83 0.69
CA GLN A 57 2.07 -5.25 0.39
C GLN A 57 0.63 -5.76 0.41
N ALA A 58 0.31 -6.68 -0.49
CA ALA A 58 -1.00 -7.32 -0.58
C ALA A 58 -0.86 -8.82 -0.76
N ILE A 59 -1.87 -9.54 -0.30
CA ILE A 59 -1.94 -10.99 -0.46
C ILE A 59 -2.76 -11.38 -1.68
N SER A 60 -2.44 -12.53 -2.26
CA SER A 60 -3.32 -13.28 -3.16
C SER A 60 -3.66 -14.61 -2.52
N LYS A 61 -4.95 -14.96 -2.47
CA LYS A 61 -5.43 -16.27 -1.98
C LYS A 61 -6.88 -16.52 -2.41
N GLY A 62 -7.12 -17.59 -3.14
CA GLY A 62 -8.47 -17.92 -3.61
C GLY A 62 -9.02 -16.80 -4.51
N THR A 63 -10.08 -16.13 -4.06
CA THR A 63 -10.69 -14.98 -4.76
C THR A 63 -10.06 -13.64 -4.37
N LEU A 64 -9.08 -13.62 -3.46
CA LEU A 64 -8.33 -12.42 -3.11
C LEU A 64 -7.18 -12.25 -4.10
N GLY A 65 -7.08 -11.06 -4.68
CA GLY A 65 -5.98 -10.65 -5.53
C GLY A 65 -5.06 -9.67 -4.77
N PRO A 66 -3.81 -9.51 -5.23
CA PRO A 66 -3.06 -8.37 -4.78
C PRO A 66 -3.76 -7.14 -5.38
N SER A 67 -4.48 -6.42 -4.53
CA SER A 67 -5.41 -5.37 -4.93
C SER A 67 -5.38 -4.25 -3.91
N ALA A 68 -5.48 -3.01 -4.37
CA ALA A 68 -5.38 -1.82 -3.53
C ALA A 68 -6.52 -1.72 -2.49
N PRO A 69 -6.36 -0.85 -1.45
CA PRO A 69 -7.41 -0.58 -0.50
C PRO A 69 -8.74 -0.16 -1.14
N GLY A 70 -9.85 -0.68 -0.61
CA GLY A 70 -11.20 -0.38 -1.10
C GLY A 70 -11.67 -1.24 -2.27
N LYS A 71 -10.81 -2.10 -2.83
CA LYS A 71 -11.22 -3.13 -3.80
C LYS A 71 -11.91 -4.30 -3.08
N PRO A 72 -12.91 -4.96 -3.71
CA PRO A 72 -13.62 -6.09 -3.11
C PRO A 72 -12.74 -7.31 -2.77
N ASP A 73 -11.60 -7.44 -3.43
CA ASP A 73 -10.62 -8.51 -3.30
C ASP A 73 -9.31 -8.05 -2.62
N GLY A 74 -9.23 -6.78 -2.22
CA GLY A 74 -8.01 -6.16 -1.68
C GLY A 74 -7.81 -6.42 -0.19
N VAL A 75 -6.77 -7.20 0.13
CA VAL A 75 -6.30 -7.42 1.51
C VAL A 75 -4.80 -7.21 1.56
N GLY A 76 -4.35 -6.36 2.47
CA GLY A 76 -2.94 -6.02 2.56
C GLY A 76 -2.59 -5.10 3.73
N SER A 77 -1.37 -4.58 3.69
CA SER A 77 -0.84 -3.66 4.70
C SER A 77 0.21 -2.73 4.12
N VAL A 78 0.43 -1.62 4.82
CA VAL A 78 1.55 -0.73 4.59
C VAL A 78 2.52 -0.89 5.74
N VAL A 79 3.80 -1.03 5.43
CA VAL A 79 4.87 -1.19 6.42
C VAL A 79 6.03 -0.26 6.08
N ALA A 80 6.77 0.15 7.10
CA ALA A 80 8.01 0.91 6.96
C ALA A 80 9.19 0.02 7.34
N VAL A 81 10.12 -0.19 6.41
CA VAL A 81 11.29 -1.07 6.55
C VAL A 81 12.56 -0.25 6.77
N ASP A 82 13.34 -0.61 7.77
CA ASP A 82 14.70 -0.13 7.99
C ASP A 82 15.70 -1.13 7.38
N CYS A 83 16.25 -0.79 6.22
CA CYS A 83 17.21 -1.66 5.54
C CYS A 83 18.54 -1.83 6.27
N ALA A 84 18.95 -0.85 7.08
CA ALA A 84 20.19 -0.94 7.85
C ALA A 84 20.03 -1.86 9.06
N LYS A 85 18.87 -1.79 9.74
CA LYS A 85 18.61 -2.55 10.96
C LYS A 85 17.79 -3.82 10.76
N LYS A 86 17.29 -4.08 9.54
CA LYS A 86 16.41 -5.21 9.20
C LYS A 86 15.22 -5.33 10.15
N ASN A 87 14.58 -4.20 10.39
CA ASN A 87 13.38 -4.11 11.23
C ASN A 87 12.27 -3.38 10.50
N LEU A 88 11.04 -3.52 10.99
CA LEU A 88 9.85 -2.94 10.35
C LEU A 88 8.87 -2.35 11.36
N ILE A 89 8.06 -1.42 10.89
CA ILE A 89 6.89 -0.88 11.58
C ILE A 89 5.67 -1.21 10.73
N ALA A 90 4.66 -1.84 11.32
CA ALA A 90 3.38 -2.02 10.67
C ALA A 90 2.58 -0.70 10.76
N LEU A 91 2.38 -0.03 9.63
CA LEU A 91 1.76 1.31 9.59
C LEU A 91 0.24 1.22 9.59
N ALA A 92 -0.30 0.30 8.78
CA ALA A 92 -1.73 0.07 8.65
C ALA A 92 -2.01 -1.26 7.95
N SER A 93 -3.21 -1.79 8.16
CA SER A 93 -3.76 -2.89 7.36
C SER A 93 -5.10 -2.50 6.77
N TYR A 94 -5.44 -3.07 5.62
CA TYR A 94 -6.69 -2.82 4.92
C TYR A 94 -7.36 -4.11 4.48
N SER A 95 -8.67 -4.03 4.28
CA SER A 95 -9.52 -5.07 3.70
C SER A 95 -10.72 -4.40 3.00
N PRO A 96 -11.59 -5.15 2.31
CA PRO A 96 -12.80 -4.56 1.71
C PRO A 96 -13.71 -3.88 2.75
N SER A 97 -13.67 -4.34 4.00
CA SER A 97 -14.44 -3.78 5.12
C SER A 97 -13.66 -2.79 5.99
N LYS A 98 -12.36 -2.59 5.73
CA LYS A 98 -11.47 -1.74 6.54
C LYS A 98 -10.64 -0.84 5.62
N PRO A 99 -10.90 0.48 5.58
CA PRO A 99 -10.09 1.39 4.79
C PRO A 99 -8.65 1.45 5.31
N LEU A 100 -7.72 1.81 4.42
CA LEU A 100 -6.34 2.09 4.80
C LEU A 100 -6.28 3.41 5.58
N ALA A 101 -5.77 3.35 6.81
CA ALA A 101 -5.58 4.52 7.66
C ALA A 101 -4.21 4.43 8.36
N ILE A 102 -3.26 5.25 7.93
CA ILE A 102 -1.91 5.35 8.50
C ILE A 102 -1.91 6.48 9.53
N ALA A 103 -1.44 6.22 10.75
CA ALA A 103 -1.33 7.24 11.78
C ALA A 103 -0.18 8.22 11.48
N ASP A 104 -0.39 9.52 11.64
CA ASP A 104 0.64 10.55 11.41
C ASP A 104 1.87 10.36 12.33
N SER A 105 1.67 9.75 13.50
CA SER A 105 2.71 9.51 14.50
C SER A 105 3.62 8.32 14.21
N TRP A 106 3.40 7.57 13.12
CA TRP A 106 4.07 6.29 12.88
C TRP A 106 5.61 6.35 12.92
N ARG A 107 6.19 7.50 12.57
CA ARG A 107 7.65 7.71 12.57
C ARG A 107 8.27 7.60 13.96
N SER A 108 7.46 7.76 15.00
CA SER A 108 7.84 7.63 16.41
C SER A 108 7.60 6.22 16.96
N ASP A 109 6.97 5.33 16.19
CA ASP A 109 6.65 3.99 16.66
C ASP A 109 7.92 3.13 16.76
N THR A 110 7.95 2.27 17.79
CA THR A 110 9.06 1.35 18.00
C THR A 110 9.06 0.25 16.93
N PRO A 111 10.11 0.15 16.10
CA PRO A 111 10.21 -0.92 15.11
C PRO A 111 10.42 -2.27 15.77
N LYS A 112 9.90 -3.32 15.14
CA LYS A 112 10.11 -4.72 15.51
C LYS A 112 11.04 -5.39 14.52
N LYS A 113 11.84 -6.33 14.98
CA LYS A 113 12.70 -7.14 14.11
C LYS A 113 11.83 -7.83 13.05
N ALA A 114 12.29 -7.81 11.80
CA ALA A 114 11.65 -8.50 10.70
C ALA A 114 12.02 -9.99 10.76
N ASP A 115 11.31 -10.74 11.59
CA ASP A 115 11.50 -12.18 11.77
C ASP A 115 10.42 -12.97 11.03
N GLY A 116 10.78 -14.16 10.54
CA GLY A 116 9.89 -15.05 9.81
C GLY A 116 10.06 -14.92 8.29
N HIS A 117 9.72 -16.01 7.58
CA HIS A 117 10.02 -16.20 6.17
C HIS A 117 9.55 -15.03 5.29
N GLU A 118 8.31 -14.56 5.47
CA GLU A 118 7.73 -13.51 4.66
C GLU A 118 8.34 -12.13 4.95
N ASN A 119 8.64 -11.85 6.22
CA ASN A 119 9.25 -10.58 6.62
C ASN A 119 10.71 -10.50 6.17
N GLU A 120 11.45 -11.60 6.25
CA GLU A 120 12.83 -11.68 5.75
C GLU A 120 12.88 -11.49 4.24
N ALA A 121 12.00 -12.18 3.49
CA ALA A 121 11.88 -12.02 2.05
C ALA A 121 11.46 -10.60 1.64
N LEU A 122 10.57 -9.97 2.42
CA LEU A 122 10.19 -8.58 2.21
C LEU A 122 11.39 -7.65 2.37
N VAL A 123 12.14 -7.78 3.48
CA VAL A 123 13.32 -6.93 3.73
C VAL A 123 14.34 -7.10 2.61
N GLU A 124 14.63 -8.33 2.18
CA GLU A 124 15.56 -8.58 1.08
C GLU A 124 15.11 -7.88 -0.21
N THR A 125 13.85 -8.09 -0.61
CA THR A 125 13.27 -7.52 -1.84
C THR A 125 13.30 -6.00 -1.81
N VAL A 126 12.84 -5.40 -0.71
CA VAL A 126 12.73 -3.95 -0.57
C VAL A 126 14.11 -3.30 -0.51
N CYS A 127 15.04 -3.89 0.22
CA CYS A 127 16.36 -3.31 0.40
C CYS A 127 17.27 -3.46 -0.81
N ALA A 128 17.00 -4.44 -1.70
CA ALA A 128 17.65 -4.51 -3.01
C ALA A 128 17.23 -3.36 -3.96
N ALA A 129 16.06 -2.75 -3.73
CA ALA A 129 15.50 -1.71 -4.59
C ALA A 129 15.59 -0.28 -4.00
N VAL A 130 16.07 -0.13 -2.76
CA VAL A 130 15.96 1.13 -1.99
C VAL A 130 16.52 2.36 -2.71
N ASP A 131 17.63 2.23 -3.41
CA ASP A 131 18.30 3.35 -4.09
C ASP A 131 17.57 3.81 -5.37
N LYS A 132 16.62 3.01 -5.86
CA LYS A 132 15.80 3.31 -7.03
C LYS A 132 14.47 3.96 -6.67
N LEU A 133 14.13 4.01 -5.39
CA LEU A 133 12.83 4.50 -4.93
C LEU A 133 12.80 6.03 -4.86
N PRO A 134 11.65 6.66 -5.18
CA PRO A 134 11.48 8.07 -4.96
C PRO A 134 11.60 8.39 -3.45
N VAL A 135 12.16 9.55 -3.14
CA VAL A 135 12.22 10.07 -1.77
C VAL A 135 11.02 10.99 -1.54
N LYS A 136 10.24 10.74 -0.49
CA LYS A 136 9.09 11.57 -0.09
C LYS A 136 9.25 12.06 1.35
#